data_AF-A0A537Z770-F1
#
_entry.id   AF-A0A537Z770-F1
#
_cell.length_a   1.000
_cell.length_b   1.000
_cell.length_c   1.000
_cell.angle_alpha   90.00
_cell.angle_beta   90.00
_cell.angle_gamma   90.00
#
_symmetry.space_group_name_H-M   'P 1'
#
loop_
_entity.id
_entity.type
_entity.pdbx_description
1 polymer ?
#
loop_
_entity_poly.entity_id
_entity_poly.type
_entity_poly.pdbx_seq_one_letter_code
_entity_poly.pdbx_strand_id
1 'polypeptide(L)'
;MVGAILAGGAGRRMGGAKATRVVCGRPLLSYPAAALGAVCEQLAVVCKPGTELPAGGGWEVWDDEPLDPRHPAIGIAHALERASGPVMVCASDMPFVTGADCAALMDAAARGAAAVVASDEGGLQPLLGAYTPDAVPALRAAAGHGRPVREAVEGLDPLRVELPAAALRSVNTPGELAAAERELRSGTGGAA
;
A
#
# COMPACT_ATOMS: atom_id res chain seq x y z
N MET A 1 3.45 5.88 -14.16
CA MET A 1 2.38 5.85 -13.12
C MET A 1 3.00 6.23 -11.78
N VAL A 2 2.29 6.96 -10.91
CA VAL A 2 2.79 7.28 -9.56
C VAL A 2 2.59 6.09 -8.63
N GLY A 3 3.62 5.74 -7.86
CA GLY A 3 3.54 4.76 -6.77
C GLY A 3 3.21 5.46 -5.45
N ALA A 4 2.01 5.22 -4.92
CA ALA A 4 1.51 5.81 -3.69
C ALA A 4 1.62 4.84 -2.51
N ILE A 5 2.43 5.19 -1.53
CA ILE A 5 2.61 4.42 -0.30
C ILE A 5 1.62 4.94 0.74
N LEU A 6 0.69 4.09 1.18
CA LEU A 6 -0.36 4.48 2.11
C LEU A 6 0.15 4.35 3.55
N ALA A 7 0.45 5.49 4.18
CA ALA A 7 1.00 5.57 5.55
C ALA A 7 -0.03 6.08 6.59
N GLY A 8 -1.32 6.12 6.24
CA GLY A 8 -2.40 6.66 7.08
C GLY A 8 -2.87 5.78 8.26
N GLY A 9 -2.25 4.63 8.50
CA GLY A 9 -2.59 3.72 9.59
C GLY A 9 -2.10 4.25 10.95
N ALA A 10 -3.02 4.51 11.89
CA ALA A 10 -2.70 5.16 13.17
C ALA A 10 -1.71 4.40 14.07
N GLY A 11 -1.32 3.17 13.72
CA GLY A 11 -0.29 2.40 14.43
C GLY A 11 -0.57 2.27 15.94
N ARG A 12 -1.82 2.38 16.40
CA ARG A 12 -2.16 2.51 17.83
C ARG A 12 -1.63 1.33 18.64
N ARG A 13 -1.71 0.11 18.09
CA ARG A 13 -1.17 -1.12 18.69
C ARG A 13 0.36 -1.21 18.66
N MET A 14 0.99 -0.36 17.86
CA MET A 14 2.44 -0.22 17.69
C MET A 14 2.97 1.05 18.39
N GLY A 15 2.18 1.73 19.22
CA GLY A 15 2.59 2.96 19.91
C GLY A 15 2.78 4.18 18.99
N GLY A 16 2.16 4.19 17.80
CA GLY A 16 2.31 5.25 16.80
C GLY A 16 3.46 5.02 15.80
N ALA A 17 3.55 5.89 14.79
CA ALA A 17 4.64 5.99 13.81
C ALA A 17 5.08 4.65 13.18
N LYS A 18 4.12 3.84 12.73
CA LYS A 18 4.39 2.51 12.17
C LYS A 18 5.36 2.53 10.98
N ALA A 19 5.28 3.57 10.15
CA ALA A 19 6.14 3.76 8.99
C ALA A 19 7.64 3.84 9.33
N THR A 20 7.99 4.39 10.51
CA THR A 20 9.40 4.57 10.95
C THR A 20 9.95 3.38 11.71
N ARG A 21 9.12 2.37 12.02
CA ARG A 21 9.56 1.16 12.73
C ARG A 21 10.62 0.44 11.92
N VAL A 22 11.70 0.04 12.58
CA VAL A 22 12.85 -0.59 11.94
C VAL A 22 12.66 -2.10 11.90
N VAL A 23 12.92 -2.69 10.73
CA VAL A 23 12.99 -4.13 10.47
C VAL A 23 14.28 -4.37 9.71
N CYS A 24 15.12 -5.31 10.16
CA CYS A 24 16.40 -5.61 9.51
C CYS A 24 17.27 -4.36 9.23
N GLY A 25 17.27 -3.38 10.15
CA GLY A 25 18.06 -2.16 10.01
C GLY A 25 17.48 -1.08 9.07
N ARG A 26 16.29 -1.29 8.50
CA ARG A 26 15.63 -0.32 7.61
C ARG A 26 14.21 0.04 8.09
N PRO A 27 13.70 1.25 7.82
CA PRO A 27 12.32 1.61 8.11
C PRO A 27 11.32 0.71 7.37
N LEU A 28 10.21 0.34 8.02
CA LEU A 28 9.18 -0.55 7.48
C LEU A 28 8.58 -0.02 6.17
N LEU A 29 8.38 1.30 6.08
CA LEU A 29 7.90 1.95 4.86
C LEU A 29 8.87 1.79 3.66
N SER A 30 10.17 1.60 3.93
CA SER A 30 11.18 1.51 2.86
C SER A 30 11.05 0.25 2.00
N TYR A 31 10.37 -0.79 2.50
CA TYR A 31 10.15 -2.04 1.78
C TYR A 31 9.15 -1.86 0.63
N PRO A 32 7.90 -1.44 0.86
CA PRO A 32 6.97 -1.13 -0.23
C PRO A 32 7.45 0.04 -1.10
N ALA A 33 8.19 1.00 -0.54
CA ALA A 33 8.81 2.06 -1.35
C ALA A 33 9.80 1.50 -2.37
N ALA A 34 10.66 0.56 -1.98
CA ALA A 34 11.60 -0.08 -2.90
C ALA A 34 10.89 -0.93 -3.96
N ALA A 35 9.82 -1.65 -3.58
CA ALA A 35 9.03 -2.45 -4.51
C ALA A 35 8.33 -1.59 -5.56
N LEU A 36 7.64 -0.52 -5.13
CA LEU A 36 6.98 0.42 -6.04
C LEU A 36 8.00 1.16 -6.91
N GLY A 37 9.14 1.58 -6.34
CA GLY A 37 10.19 2.31 -7.05
C GLY A 37 10.89 1.50 -8.15
N ALA A 38 10.75 0.16 -8.13
CA ALA A 38 11.25 -0.69 -9.22
C ALA A 38 10.43 -0.57 -10.51
N VAL A 39 9.19 -0.07 -10.43
CA VAL A 39 8.25 -0.01 -11.56
C VAL A 39 7.60 1.36 -11.77
N CYS A 40 7.57 2.21 -10.75
CA CYS A 40 6.98 3.55 -10.82
C CYS A 40 8.07 4.62 -11.01
N GLU A 41 7.81 5.58 -11.90
CA GLU A 41 8.71 6.70 -12.18
C GLU A 41 8.84 7.69 -11.01
N GLN A 42 7.78 7.81 -10.22
CA GLN A 42 7.65 8.72 -9.10
C GLN A 42 6.99 8.02 -7.94
N LEU A 43 7.42 8.34 -6.73
CA LEU A 43 6.86 7.83 -5.49
C LEU A 43 6.29 8.97 -4.65
N ALA A 44 5.16 8.70 -4.01
CA ALA A 44 4.55 9.58 -3.03
C ALA A 44 4.14 8.79 -1.78
N VAL A 45 4.27 9.40 -0.61
CA VAL A 45 3.70 8.87 0.63
C VAL A 45 2.44 9.64 0.95
N VAL A 46 1.32 8.93 1.04
CA VAL A 46 0.01 9.47 1.40
C VAL A 46 -0.18 9.30 2.90
N CYS A 47 -0.34 10.40 3.61
CA CYS A 47 -0.51 10.38 5.05
C CYS A 47 -1.32 11.55 5.59
N LYS A 48 -1.68 11.47 6.87
CA LYS A 48 -2.36 12.56 7.57
C LYS A 48 -1.36 13.63 8.01
N PRO A 49 -1.81 14.87 8.26
CA PRO A 49 -0.95 15.91 8.79
C PRO A 49 -0.24 15.46 10.08
N GLY A 50 1.06 15.73 10.17
CA GLY A 50 1.88 15.38 11.34
C GLY A 50 2.25 13.89 11.46
N THR A 51 2.03 13.08 10.40
CA THR A 51 2.51 11.70 10.37
C THR A 51 4.05 11.67 10.37
N GLU A 52 4.64 10.94 11.31
CA GLU A 52 6.08 10.73 11.33
C GLU A 52 6.51 9.77 10.22
N LEU A 53 7.45 10.21 9.37
CA LEU A 53 7.95 9.47 8.22
C LEU A 53 9.48 9.34 8.29
N PRO A 54 10.06 8.27 7.72
CA PRO A 54 11.51 8.16 7.65
C PRO A 54 12.10 9.23 6.72
N ALA A 55 13.25 9.78 7.09
CA ALA A 55 13.96 10.77 6.29
C ALA A 55 14.65 10.13 5.06
N GLY A 56 14.92 10.93 4.03
CA GLY A 56 15.82 10.55 2.92
C GLY A 56 15.25 9.54 1.93
N GLY A 57 13.92 9.47 1.78
CA GLY A 57 13.24 8.45 1.00
C GLY A 57 13.16 8.63 -0.51
N GLY A 58 13.41 9.85 -1.02
CA GLY A 58 13.25 10.15 -2.45
C GLY A 58 11.79 10.12 -2.94
N TRP A 59 10.81 10.15 -2.03
CA TRP A 59 9.39 10.26 -2.34
C TRP A 59 8.86 11.66 -2.03
N GLU A 60 7.81 12.07 -2.72
CA GLU A 60 7.00 13.21 -2.32
C GLU A 60 6.17 12.85 -1.08
N VAL A 61 5.80 13.85 -0.28
CA VAL A 61 4.91 13.67 0.88
C VAL A 61 3.60 14.39 0.60
N TRP A 62 2.51 13.64 0.57
CA TRP A 62 1.14 14.15 0.49
C TRP A 62 0.50 14.00 1.88
N ASP A 63 0.80 14.95 2.77
CA ASP A 63 0.39 14.95 4.17
C ASP A 63 -0.94 15.70 4.42
N ASP A 64 -1.70 15.96 3.36
CA ASP A 64 -3.00 16.62 3.37
C ASP A 64 -4.18 15.64 3.31
N GLU A 65 -3.95 14.33 3.59
CA GLU A 65 -5.04 13.34 3.68
C GLU A 65 -6.05 13.78 4.75
N PRO A 66 -7.37 13.80 4.44
CA PRO A 66 -8.41 14.15 5.40
C PRO A 66 -8.31 13.35 6.70
N LEU A 67 -8.49 14.03 7.85
CA LEU A 67 -8.46 13.39 9.17
C LEU A 67 -9.66 12.48 9.41
N ASP A 68 -10.82 12.84 8.85
CA ASP A 68 -12.08 12.12 8.96
C ASP A 68 -12.82 12.06 7.60
N PRO A 69 -13.51 10.95 7.28
CA PRO A 69 -13.56 9.71 8.05
C PRO A 69 -12.22 8.94 7.99
N ARG A 70 -11.89 8.21 9.07
CA ARG A 70 -10.71 7.34 9.08
C ARG A 70 -11.00 6.03 8.37
N HIS A 71 -10.63 5.94 7.10
CA HIS A 71 -10.89 4.75 6.29
C HIS A 71 -9.80 4.53 5.24
N PRO A 72 -9.31 3.30 4.98
CA PRO A 72 -8.25 3.07 4.00
C PRO A 72 -8.60 3.51 2.57
N ALA A 73 -9.89 3.46 2.20
CA ALA A 73 -10.35 3.95 0.90
C ALA A 73 -10.11 5.46 0.71
N ILE A 74 -10.03 6.24 1.80
CA ILE A 74 -9.69 7.67 1.72
C ILE A 74 -8.26 7.84 1.23
N GLY A 75 -7.31 7.04 1.69
CA GLY A 75 -5.92 7.10 1.22
C GLY A 75 -5.79 6.80 -0.26
N ILE A 76 -6.51 5.78 -0.77
CA ILE A 76 -6.51 5.46 -2.21
C ILE A 76 -7.14 6.60 -3.02
N ALA A 77 -8.33 7.07 -2.62
CA ALA A 77 -9.02 8.15 -3.31
C ALA A 77 -8.21 9.45 -3.33
N HIS A 78 -7.58 9.80 -2.19
CA HIS A 78 -6.71 10.96 -2.08
C HIS A 78 -5.51 10.86 -3.00
N ALA A 79 -4.88 9.68 -3.09
CA ALA A 79 -3.76 9.46 -4.00
C ALA A 79 -4.15 9.68 -5.47
N LEU A 80 -5.30 9.14 -5.88
CA LEU A 80 -5.84 9.30 -7.23
C LEU A 80 -6.10 10.77 -7.58
N GLU A 81 -6.76 11.49 -6.68
CA GLU A 81 -7.06 12.91 -6.84
C GLU A 81 -5.78 13.74 -6.93
N ARG A 82 -4.79 13.46 -6.07
CA ARG A 82 -3.55 14.23 -6.01
C ARG A 82 -2.62 13.98 -7.19
N ALA A 83 -2.58 12.73 -7.68
CA ALA A 83 -1.86 12.35 -8.88
C ALA A 83 -2.55 12.85 -10.17
N SER A 84 -3.85 13.19 -10.11
CA SER A 84 -4.66 13.53 -11.28
C SER A 84 -4.59 12.46 -12.39
N GLY A 85 -4.51 11.18 -11.99
CA GLY A 85 -4.32 10.06 -12.90
C GLY A 85 -4.25 8.71 -12.16
N PRO A 86 -3.99 7.61 -12.89
CA PRO A 86 -3.86 6.29 -12.27
C PRO A 86 -2.68 6.24 -11.29
N VAL A 87 -2.88 5.48 -10.21
CA VAL A 87 -1.85 5.26 -9.17
C VAL A 87 -1.72 3.78 -8.87
N MET A 88 -0.50 3.34 -8.57
CA MET A 88 -0.26 2.06 -7.94
C MET A 88 -0.12 2.29 -6.43
N VAL A 89 -0.93 1.64 -5.62
CA VAL A 89 -0.91 1.77 -4.16
C VAL A 89 -0.26 0.56 -3.51
N CYS A 90 0.48 0.81 -2.42
CA CYS A 90 0.89 -0.22 -1.47
C CYS A 90 0.77 0.31 -0.04
N ALA A 91 0.21 -0.46 0.90
CA ALA A 91 0.26 -0.10 2.31
C ALA A 91 1.71 -0.07 2.80
N SER A 92 2.03 0.88 3.67
CA SER A 92 3.39 1.07 4.22
C SER A 92 3.86 -0.08 5.12
N ASP A 93 3.02 -1.10 5.36
CA ASP A 93 3.21 -2.15 6.33
C ASP A 93 3.31 -3.55 5.74
N MET A 94 3.53 -3.64 4.43
CA MET A 94 3.64 -4.88 3.68
C MET A 94 5.10 -5.10 3.27
N PRO A 95 5.97 -5.63 4.16
CA PRO A 95 7.42 -5.63 3.92
C PRO A 95 7.89 -6.72 2.94
N PHE A 96 7.01 -7.64 2.55
CA PHE A 96 7.34 -8.78 1.69
C PHE A 96 6.97 -8.56 0.23
N VAL A 97 6.28 -7.45 -0.09
CA VAL A 97 6.00 -7.08 -1.48
C VAL A 97 7.30 -6.82 -2.22
N THR A 98 7.40 -7.32 -3.45
CA THR A 98 8.57 -7.20 -4.30
C THR A 98 8.30 -6.36 -5.54
N GLY A 99 9.35 -5.91 -6.22
CA GLY A 99 9.21 -5.22 -7.50
C GLY A 99 8.58 -6.11 -8.59
N ALA A 100 8.77 -7.44 -8.52
CA ALA A 100 8.13 -8.38 -9.44
C ALA A 100 6.61 -8.46 -9.22
N ASP A 101 6.16 -8.44 -7.96
CA ASP A 101 4.74 -8.38 -7.62
C ASP A 101 4.11 -7.09 -8.15
N CYS A 102 4.79 -5.95 -7.96
CA CYS A 102 4.35 -4.66 -8.49
C CYS A 102 4.34 -4.65 -10.03
N ALA A 103 5.32 -5.28 -10.70
CA ALA A 103 5.37 -5.39 -12.15
C ALA A 103 4.17 -6.18 -12.70
N ALA A 104 3.84 -7.30 -12.07
CA ALA A 104 2.67 -8.11 -12.46
C ALA A 104 1.36 -7.32 -12.36
N LEU A 105 1.20 -6.49 -11.31
CA LEU A 105 0.08 -5.57 -11.18
C LEU A 105 0.09 -4.48 -12.26
N MET A 106 1.26 -3.94 -12.61
CA MET A 106 1.41 -2.92 -13.65
C MET A 106 1.03 -3.44 -15.04
N ASP A 107 1.49 -4.64 -15.39
CA ASP A 107 1.18 -5.30 -16.65
C ASP A 107 -0.32 -5.58 -16.77
N ALA A 108 -0.95 -6.04 -15.68
CA ALA A 108 -2.38 -6.22 -15.64
C ALA A 108 -3.14 -4.89 -15.75
N ALA A 109 -2.65 -3.80 -15.16
CA ALA A 109 -3.25 -2.48 -15.26
C ALA A 109 -3.25 -1.92 -16.69
N ALA A 110 -2.24 -2.27 -17.49
CA ALA A 110 -2.17 -1.91 -18.91
C ALA A 110 -3.34 -2.47 -19.75
N ARG A 111 -4.14 -3.41 -19.20
CA ARG A 111 -5.35 -3.96 -19.83
C ARG A 111 -6.58 -3.06 -19.68
N GLY A 112 -6.49 -1.95 -18.95
CA GLY A 112 -7.52 -0.91 -18.90
C GLY A 112 -8.65 -1.13 -17.88
N ALA A 113 -8.44 -1.98 -16.86
CA ALA A 113 -9.40 -2.16 -15.77
C ALA A 113 -9.41 -0.93 -14.83
N ALA A 114 -10.57 -0.59 -14.27
CA ALA A 114 -10.69 0.52 -13.32
C ALA A 114 -9.89 0.28 -12.02
N ALA A 115 -9.77 -0.98 -11.63
CA ALA A 115 -8.95 -1.46 -10.52
C ALA A 115 -8.29 -2.79 -10.88
N VAL A 116 -7.01 -2.92 -10.52
CA VAL A 116 -6.23 -4.15 -10.54
C VAL A 116 -5.69 -4.38 -9.14
N VAL A 117 -5.93 -5.55 -8.55
CA VAL A 117 -5.57 -5.80 -7.15
C VAL A 117 -4.92 -7.14 -6.95
N ALA A 118 -3.98 -7.18 -6.01
CA ALA A 118 -3.39 -8.41 -5.52
C ALA A 118 -4.46 -9.28 -4.85
N SER A 119 -4.36 -10.59 -5.02
CA SER A 119 -5.19 -11.57 -4.33
C SER A 119 -4.43 -12.84 -4.00
N ASP A 120 -4.88 -13.55 -2.97
CA ASP A 120 -4.50 -14.92 -2.65
C ASP A 120 -5.75 -15.77 -2.34
N GLU A 121 -5.58 -16.96 -1.78
CA GLU A 121 -6.68 -17.83 -1.33
C GLU A 121 -7.61 -17.15 -0.30
N GLY A 122 -7.12 -16.16 0.45
CA GLY A 122 -7.86 -15.33 1.41
C GLY A 122 -8.59 -14.13 0.77
N GLY A 123 -8.53 -13.99 -0.55
CA GLY A 123 -9.19 -12.96 -1.33
C GLY A 123 -8.31 -11.76 -1.65
N LEU A 124 -8.94 -10.67 -2.11
CA LEU A 124 -8.19 -9.50 -2.57
C LEU A 124 -7.61 -8.65 -1.43
N GLN A 125 -6.48 -8.01 -1.70
CA GLN A 125 -5.82 -7.03 -0.85
C GLN A 125 -5.95 -5.64 -1.48
N PRO A 126 -6.94 -4.82 -1.06
CA PRO A 126 -7.20 -3.52 -1.68
C PRO A 126 -6.03 -2.54 -1.57
N LEU A 127 -5.17 -2.73 -0.57
CA LEU A 127 -4.05 -1.84 -0.32
C LEU A 127 -2.77 -2.27 -1.05
N LEU A 128 -2.88 -3.18 -2.03
CA LEU A 128 -1.82 -3.54 -2.96
C LEU A 128 -2.44 -3.71 -4.36
N GLY A 129 -2.34 -2.69 -5.19
CA GLY A 129 -3.01 -2.68 -6.49
C GLY A 129 -2.84 -1.39 -7.29
N ALA A 130 -3.32 -1.36 -8.52
CA ALA A 130 -3.41 -0.17 -9.35
C ALA A 130 -4.86 0.28 -9.51
N TYR A 131 -5.09 1.58 -9.44
CA TYR A 131 -6.41 2.18 -9.51
C TYR A 131 -6.41 3.32 -10.52
N THR A 132 -7.54 3.49 -11.19
CA THR A 132 -7.82 4.64 -12.06
C THR A 132 -8.73 5.64 -11.34
N PRO A 133 -8.82 6.90 -11.83
CA PRO A 133 -9.73 7.90 -11.25
C PRO A 133 -11.20 7.45 -11.17
N ASP A 134 -11.63 6.53 -12.03
CA ASP A 134 -13.00 5.99 -12.04
C ASP A 134 -13.34 5.20 -10.75
N ALA A 135 -12.34 4.78 -9.98
CA ALA A 135 -12.53 4.12 -8.68
C ALA A 135 -12.93 5.10 -7.56
N VAL A 136 -12.64 6.41 -7.71
CA VAL A 136 -12.82 7.42 -6.65
C VAL A 136 -14.25 7.45 -6.09
N PRO A 137 -15.33 7.49 -6.91
CA PRO A 137 -16.69 7.55 -6.38
C PRO A 137 -17.04 6.37 -5.47
N ALA A 138 -16.66 5.14 -5.86
CA ALA A 138 -16.91 3.94 -5.07
C ALA A 138 -16.13 3.95 -3.75
N LEU A 139 -14.86 4.34 -3.80
CA LEU A 139 -13.98 4.46 -2.62
C LEU A 139 -14.50 5.50 -1.62
N ARG A 140 -14.92 6.67 -2.11
CA ARG A 140 -15.51 7.75 -1.29
C ARG A 140 -16.83 7.33 -0.68
N ALA A 141 -17.71 6.69 -1.46
CA ALA A 141 -19.00 6.18 -0.95
C ALA A 141 -18.79 5.11 0.14
N ALA A 142 -17.83 4.21 -0.03
CA ALA A 142 -17.53 3.20 0.99
C ALA A 142 -17.05 3.84 2.29
N ALA A 143 -16.13 4.81 2.20
CA ALA A 143 -15.66 5.54 3.37
C ALA A 143 -16.79 6.32 4.08
N GLY A 144 -17.67 6.99 3.32
CA GLY A 144 -18.79 7.74 3.88
C GLY A 144 -19.83 6.87 4.59
N HIS A 145 -20.05 5.65 4.11
CA HIS A 145 -20.97 4.69 4.72
C HIS A 145 -20.29 3.74 5.73
N GLY A 146 -18.98 3.86 5.96
CA GLY A 146 -18.23 2.92 6.80
C GLY A 146 -18.19 1.48 6.27
N ARG A 147 -18.39 1.28 4.96
CA ARG A 147 -18.31 -0.04 4.32
C ARG A 147 -16.85 -0.46 4.16
N PRO A 148 -16.51 -1.74 4.34
CA PRO A 148 -15.15 -2.22 4.14
C PRO A 148 -14.61 -1.88 2.75
N VAL A 149 -13.38 -1.36 2.68
CA VAL A 149 -12.72 -1.05 1.39
C VAL A 149 -12.68 -2.26 0.44
N ARG A 150 -12.56 -3.49 0.98
CA ARG A 150 -12.60 -4.72 0.20
C ARG A 150 -13.90 -4.85 -0.59
N GLU A 151 -15.04 -4.60 0.04
CA GLU A 151 -16.35 -4.68 -0.59
C GLU A 151 -16.51 -3.61 -1.68
N ALA A 152 -15.99 -2.41 -1.44
CA ALA A 152 -15.99 -1.32 -2.42
C ALA A 152 -15.21 -1.70 -3.68
N VAL A 153 -14.02 -2.29 -3.49
CA VAL A 153 -13.15 -2.72 -4.56
C VAL A 153 -13.71 -3.92 -5.30
N GLU A 154 -14.34 -4.89 -4.61
CA GLU A 154 -15.09 -5.97 -5.26
C GLU A 154 -16.20 -5.42 -6.17
N GLY A 155 -16.92 -4.39 -5.71
CA GLY A 155 -17.97 -3.73 -6.50
C GLY A 155 -17.48 -2.99 -7.75
N LEU A 156 -16.17 -2.81 -7.92
CA LEU A 156 -15.55 -2.28 -9.13
C LEU A 156 -15.24 -3.36 -10.18
N ASP A 157 -15.56 -4.63 -9.91
CA ASP A 157 -15.18 -5.79 -10.73
C ASP A 157 -13.69 -5.78 -11.11
N PRO A 158 -12.80 -5.86 -10.10
CA PRO A 158 -11.39 -5.61 -10.30
C PRO A 158 -10.74 -6.80 -10.99
N LEU A 159 -9.75 -6.53 -11.84
CA LEU A 159 -8.86 -7.57 -12.33
C LEU A 159 -7.96 -8.02 -11.18
N ARG A 160 -8.01 -9.32 -10.87
CA ARG A 160 -7.23 -9.90 -9.77
C ARG A 160 -5.93 -10.49 -10.27
N VAL A 161 -4.84 -10.18 -9.57
CA VAL A 161 -3.52 -10.78 -9.81
C VAL A 161 -3.19 -11.65 -8.61
N GLU A 162 -3.08 -12.96 -8.85
CA GLU A 162 -2.70 -13.90 -7.82
C GLU A 162 -1.22 -13.75 -7.48
N LEU A 163 -0.93 -13.52 -6.21
CA LEU A 163 0.43 -13.34 -5.69
C LEU A 163 0.63 -14.24 -4.46
N PRO A 164 1.89 -14.51 -4.06
CA PRO A 164 2.15 -15.24 -2.83
C PRO A 164 1.49 -14.55 -1.62
N ALA A 165 0.85 -15.32 -0.74
CA ALA A 165 0.21 -14.80 0.47
C ALA A 165 1.13 -13.93 1.34
N ALA A 166 2.44 -14.20 1.32
CA ALA A 166 3.44 -13.38 2.00
C ALA A 166 3.45 -11.93 1.49
N ALA A 167 3.31 -11.70 0.18
CA ALA A 167 3.32 -10.36 -0.42
C ALA A 167 2.10 -9.52 0.02
N LEU A 168 0.98 -10.18 0.35
CA LEU A 168 -0.26 -9.55 0.81
C LEU A 168 -0.29 -9.29 2.32
N ARG A 169 0.73 -9.73 3.06
CA ARG A 169 0.75 -9.74 4.52
C ARG A 169 1.16 -8.38 5.10
N SER A 170 0.23 -7.73 5.78
CA SER A 170 0.49 -6.55 6.61
C SER A 170 1.04 -6.91 7.99
N VAL A 171 1.98 -6.13 8.50
CA VAL A 171 2.57 -6.29 9.83
C VAL A 171 2.01 -5.24 10.77
N ASN A 172 1.11 -5.56 11.71
CA ASN A 172 0.35 -4.61 12.52
C ASN A 172 0.68 -4.59 14.02
N THR A 173 1.45 -5.56 14.50
CA THR A 173 1.76 -5.74 15.92
C THR A 173 3.27 -5.93 16.15
N PRO A 174 3.77 -5.71 17.39
CA PRO A 174 5.19 -5.94 17.67
C PRO A 174 5.61 -7.40 17.45
N GLY A 175 4.70 -8.35 17.72
CA GLY A 175 4.92 -9.78 17.48
C GLY A 175 5.05 -10.10 15.99
N GLU A 176 4.18 -9.55 15.15
CA GLU A 176 4.27 -9.67 13.69
C GLU A 176 5.54 -9.00 13.14
N LEU A 177 5.95 -7.86 13.73
CA LEU A 177 7.18 -7.17 13.33
C LEU A 177 8.42 -8.05 13.60
N ALA A 178 8.50 -8.63 14.79
CA ALA A 178 9.59 -9.54 15.16
C ALA A 178 9.57 -10.82 14.31
N ALA A 179 8.39 -11.34 13.96
CA ALA A 179 8.26 -12.47 13.05
C ALA A 179 8.75 -12.11 11.65
N ALA A 180 8.34 -10.95 11.12
CA ALA A 180 8.75 -10.48 9.82
C ALA A 180 10.26 -10.25 9.74
N GLU A 181 10.88 -9.71 10.80
CA GLU A 181 12.33 -9.56 10.86
C GLU A 181 13.07 -10.89 10.79
N ARG A 182 12.62 -11.93 11.50
CA ARG A 182 13.23 -13.27 11.43
C ARG A 182 13.13 -13.85 10.01
N GLU A 183 11.96 -13.73 9.40
CA GLU A 183 11.71 -14.26 8.06
C GLU A 183 12.56 -13.56 7.00
N LEU A 184 12.58 -12.22 7.01
CA LEU A 184 13.39 -11.43 6.08
C LEU A 184 14.88 -11.78 6.22
N ARG A 185 15.41 -11.91 7.44
CA ARG A 185 16.81 -12.32 7.65
C ARG A 185 17.11 -13.72 7.10
N SER A 186 16.17 -14.65 7.20
CA SER A 186 16.34 -16.00 6.66
C SER A 186 16.29 -16.03 5.13
N GLY A 187 15.54 -15.12 4.50
CA GLY A 187 15.46 -14.98 3.05
C GLY A 187 16.69 -14.33 2.43
N THR A 188 17.33 -13.37 3.12
CA THR A 188 18.55 -12.70 2.61
C THR A 188 19.80 -13.59 2.67
N GLY A 189 19.77 -14.73 3.36
CA GLY A 189 20.90 -15.66 3.48
C GLY A 189 21.17 -16.53 2.25
N GLY A 190 20.38 -16.40 1.18
CA GLY A 190 20.50 -17.19 -0.05
C GLY A 190 21.15 -16.48 -1.24
N ALA A 191 21.56 -15.23 -1.09
CA ALA A 191 22.25 -14.47 -2.15
C ALA A 191 23.58 -13.93 -1.61
N ALA A 192 24.60 -14.80 -1.59
CA ALA A 192 26.00 -14.46 -1.44
C ALA A 192 26.79 -15.10 -2.58
#